data_AF-A0A434GRQ4-F1
#
_entry.id   AF-A0A434GRQ4-F1
#
_cell.length_a   1.000
_cell.length_b   1.000
_cell.length_c   1.000
_cell.angle_alpha   90.00
_cell.angle_beta   90.00
_cell.angle_gamma   90.00
#
_symmetry.space_group_name_H-M   'P 1'
#
loop_
_entity.id
_entity.type
_entity.pdbx_description
1 polymer ?
#
loop_
_entity_poly.entity_id
_entity_poly.type
_entity_poly.pdbx_seq_one_letter_code
_entity_poly.pdbx_strand_id
1 'polypeptide(L)' 'MDQTQRAVHQPAHRSAHRPVKPTFSELFTPKLVTVWREGYTFADFKADAIAGLTVAIVALPLSMAIAIASGVTP' A
#
# COMPACT_ATOMS: atom_id res chain seq x y z
N MET A 1 15.65 -56.55 28.37
CA MET A 1 14.54 -56.63 27.41
C MET A 1 13.32 -56.01 28.06
N ASP A 2 13.25 -54.68 28.05
CA ASP A 2 12.11 -53.88 28.53
C ASP A 2 12.31 -52.52 27.84
N GLN A 3 11.89 -52.23 26.61
CA GLN A 3 10.57 -52.33 25.97
C GLN A 3 9.41 -51.65 26.71
N THR A 4 9.70 -50.86 27.74
CA THR A 4 8.78 -49.88 28.34
C THR A 4 8.88 -48.55 27.59
N GLN A 5 8.21 -48.52 26.43
CA GLN A 5 7.21 -47.50 26.16
C GLN A 5 7.47 -46.09 26.74
N ARG A 6 8.37 -45.33 26.11
CA ARG A 6 8.27 -43.86 26.06
C ARG A 6 8.32 -43.33 24.63
N ALA A 7 7.76 -44.12 23.72
CA ALA A 7 7.14 -43.62 22.50
C ALA A 7 5.75 -43.06 22.86
N VAL A 8 5.71 -42.04 23.74
CA VAL A 8 4.48 -41.29 23.98
C VAL A 8 4.52 -40.10 23.04
N HIS A 9 3.76 -40.23 21.95
CA HIS A 9 3.10 -39.15 21.24
C HIS A 9 3.84 -37.81 21.28
N GLN A 10 4.72 -37.59 20.30
CA GLN A 10 4.90 -36.24 19.80
C GLN A 10 3.65 -35.96 18.94
N PRO A 11 2.67 -35.15 19.39
CA PRO A 11 1.65 -34.68 18.47
C PRO A 11 2.39 -33.87 17.40
N ALA A 12 2.27 -34.33 16.16
CA ALA A 12 2.72 -33.60 15.00
C ALA A 12 1.92 -32.30 14.90
N HIS A 13 2.32 -31.26 15.62
CA HIS A 13 1.91 -29.89 15.33
C HIS A 13 2.67 -29.40 14.10
N ARG A 14 2.48 -30.10 12.97
CA ARG A 14 2.56 -29.48 11.65
C ARG A 14 1.28 -28.65 11.55
N SER A 15 1.31 -27.49 12.20
CA SER A 15 0.33 -26.43 11.97
C SER A 15 0.33 -26.19 10.48
N ALA A 16 -0.68 -26.74 9.80
CA ALA A 16 -0.88 -26.53 8.38
C ALA A 16 -0.89 -25.02 8.17
N HIS A 17 0.15 -24.50 7.52
CA HIS A 17 0.15 -23.14 7.01
C HIS A 17 -0.88 -23.12 5.90
N ARG A 18 -2.16 -23.00 6.30
CA ARG A 18 -3.28 -22.91 5.40
C ARG A 18 -3.16 -21.52 4.80
N PRO A 19 -2.81 -21.37 3.51
CA PRO A 19 -2.72 -20.06 2.91
C PRO A 19 -4.10 -19.44 3.03
N VAL A 20 -4.20 -18.39 3.85
CA VAL A 20 -5.42 -17.58 3.96
C VAL A 20 -5.62 -17.01 2.55
N LYS A 21 -6.66 -17.48 1.86
CA LYS A 21 -6.98 -16.98 0.52
C LYS A 21 -7.40 -15.52 0.70
N PRO A 22 -6.72 -14.55 0.05
CA PRO A 22 -7.07 -13.16 0.21
C PRO A 22 -8.51 -12.96 -0.27
N THR A 23 -9.29 -12.25 0.54
CA THR A 23 -10.69 -11.97 0.21
C THR A 23 -10.70 -10.94 -0.93
N PHE A 24 -11.73 -10.92 -1.79
CA PHE A 24 -11.85 -9.92 -2.88
C PHE A 24 -11.62 -8.49 -2.37
N SER A 25 -12.11 -8.18 -1.16
CA SER A 25 -11.89 -6.90 -0.50
C SER A 25 -10.40 -6.57 -0.29
N GLU A 26 -9.55 -7.54 0.04
CA GLU A 26 -8.10 -7.33 0.23
C GLU A 26 -7.34 -7.19 -1.10
N LEU A 27 -7.84 -7.85 -2.15
CA LEU A 27 -7.25 -7.74 -3.50
C LEU A 27 -7.54 -6.38 -4.15
N PHE A 28 -8.65 -5.73 -3.78
CA PHE A 28 -9.09 -4.46 -4.36
C PHE A 28 -9.08 -3.28 -3.39
N THR A 29 -8.61 -3.44 -2.15
CA THR A 29 -8.38 -2.27 -1.28
C THR A 29 -7.19 -1.50 -1.85
N PRO A 30 -7.40 -0.29 -2.40
CA PRO A 30 -6.31 0.50 -2.93
C PRO A 30 -5.36 0.85 -1.78
N LYS A 31 -4.04 0.74 -2.00
CA LYS A 31 -3.06 1.17 -0.99
C LYS A 31 -3.27 2.61 -0.53
N LEU A 32 -3.86 3.45 -1.35
CA LEU A 32 -4.26 4.80 -0.97
C LEU A 32 -5.20 4.81 0.25
N VAL A 33 -6.13 3.85 0.34
CA VAL A 33 -7.06 3.70 1.46
C VAL A 33 -6.37 3.14 2.70
N THR A 34 -5.38 2.24 2.53
CA THR A 34 -4.63 1.70 3.69
C THR A 34 -3.69 2.75 4.28
N VAL A 35 -2.93 3.47 3.44
CA VAL A 35 -1.99 4.52 3.87
C VAL A 35 -2.73 5.68 4.55
N TRP A 36 -3.94 6.01 4.08
CA TRP A 36 -4.77 7.02 4.74
C TRP A 36 -5.29 6.55 6.12
N ARG A 37 -5.66 5.26 6.26
CA ARG A 37 -6.12 4.67 7.53
C ARG A 37 -4.99 4.35 8.52
N GLU A 38 -3.77 4.15 8.04
CA GLU A 38 -2.58 3.85 8.86
C GLU A 38 -2.05 5.05 9.66
N GLY A 39 -2.66 6.22 9.49
CA GLY A 39 -2.39 7.39 10.31
C GLY A 39 -1.72 8.51 9.53
N TYR A 40 -2.34 8.93 8.42
CA TYR A 40 -1.94 10.14 7.70
C TYR A 40 -1.91 11.32 8.68
N THR A 41 -0.71 11.73 9.07
CA THR A 41 -0.53 12.73 10.11
C THR A 41 -0.56 14.13 9.51
N PHE A 42 -0.72 15.15 10.37
CA PHE A 42 -0.61 16.54 9.95
C PHE A 42 0.77 16.89 9.36
N ALA A 43 1.81 16.12 9.71
CA ALA A 43 3.14 16.27 9.14
C ALA A 43 3.20 15.78 7.69
N ASP A 44 2.53 14.66 7.39
CA ASP A 44 2.43 14.11 6.04
C ASP A 44 1.63 15.04 5.12
N PHE A 45 0.52 15.60 5.63
CA PHE A 45 -0.24 16.63 4.91
C PHE A 45 0.61 17.85 4.52
N LYS A 46 1.45 18.33 5.45
CA LYS A 46 2.34 19.46 5.18
C LYS A 46 3.39 19.10 4.12
N ALA A 47 3.96 17.91 4.18
CA ALA A 47 4.92 17.44 3.19
C ALA A 47 4.28 17.34 1.80
N ASP A 48 3.08 16.77 1.71
CA ASP A 48 2.33 16.66 0.45
C ASP A 48 1.91 18.03 -0.10
N ALA A 49 1.52 18.98 0.77
CA ALA A 49 1.18 20.34 0.36
C ALA A 49 2.39 21.07 -0.25
N ILE A 50 3.58 20.92 0.34
CA ILE A 50 4.81 21.51 -0.19
C ILE A 50 5.18 20.86 -1.53
N ALA A 51 5.14 19.53 -1.60
CA ALA A 51 5.40 18.79 -2.85
C ALA A 51 4.41 19.19 -3.96
N GLY A 52 3.12 19.27 -3.62
CA GLY A 52 2.06 19.70 -4.54
C GLY A 52 2.24 21.14 -5.00
N LEU A 53 2.63 22.06 -4.12
CA LEU A 53 2.93 23.43 -4.49
C LEU A 53 4.11 23.52 -5.47
N THR A 54 5.19 22.78 -5.21
CA THR A 54 6.34 22.71 -6.13
C THR A 54 5.92 22.21 -7.52
N VAL A 55 5.13 21.13 -7.57
CA VAL A 55 4.63 20.59 -8.84
C VAL A 55 3.69 21.58 -9.55
N ALA A 56 2.79 22.24 -8.81
CA ALA A 56 1.86 23.22 -9.38
C ALA A 56 2.60 24.39 -10.07
N ILE A 57 3.66 24.91 -9.43
CA ILE A 57 4.47 25.99 -10.01
C ILE A 57 5.09 25.57 -11.35
N VAL A 58 5.54 24.32 -11.48
CA VAL A 58 6.13 23.80 -12.73
C VAL A 58 5.06 23.43 -13.76
N ALA A 59 3.90 22.94 -13.31
CA ALA A 59 2.83 22.48 -14.17
C ALA A 59 2.07 23.63 -14.84
N LEU A 60 1.94 24.79 -14.18
CA LEU A 60 1.21 25.95 -14.74
C LEU A 60 1.85 26.45 -16.06
N PRO A 61 3.17 26.72 -16.14
CA PRO A 61 3.81 27.11 -17.40
C PRO A 61 3.80 26.00 -18.45
N LEU A 62 3.98 24.75 -18.03
CA LEU A 62 3.94 23.60 -18.95
C LEU A 62 2.56 23.45 -19.61
N SER A 63 1.50 23.61 -18.83
CA SER A 63 0.11 23.63 -19.31
C SER A 63 -0.10 24.72 -20.37
N MET A 64 0.34 25.95 -20.07
CA MET A 64 0.26 27.07 -21.02
C MET A 64 1.08 26.80 -22.30
N ALA A 65 2.26 26.19 -22.17
CA ALA A 65 3.08 25.83 -23.32
C ALA A 65 2.40 24.79 -24.23
N ILE A 66 1.75 23.78 -23.66
CA ILE A 66 0.99 22.78 -24.42
C ILE A 66 -0.25 23.41 -25.06
N ALA A 67 -0.92 24.35 -24.38
CA ALA A 67 -2.05 25.10 -24.94
C ALA A 67 -1.65 25.86 -26.23
N ILE A 68 -0.54 26.61 -26.18
CA ILE A 68 0.00 27.30 -27.36
C ILE A 68 0.38 26.31 -28.46
N ALA A 69 1.07 25.22 -28.12
CA ALA A 69 1.50 24.21 -29.09
C ALA A 69 0.34 23.48 -29.78
N SER A 70 -0.81 23.36 -29.11
CA SER A 70 -2.04 22.76 -29.63
C SER A 70 -2.97 23.77 -30.30
N GLY A 71 -2.59 25.05 -30.38
CA GLY A 71 -3.36 26.10 -31.05
C GLY A 71 -4.59 26.56 -30.28
N VAL A 72 -4.69 26.27 -28.98
CA VAL A 72 -5.77 26.74 -28.10
C VAL A 72 -5.30 27.93 -27.26
N THR A 73 -6.23 28.78 -26.84
CA THR A 73 -5.92 29.93 -25.99
C THR A 73 -5.54 29.44 -24.57
N PRO A 74 -4.38 29.86 -24.02
CA PRO A 74 -3.92 29.45 -22.68
C PRO A 74 -4.75 29.97 -21.51
#